data_AF-A0AA47NPP1-F1
#
_entry.id   AF-A0AA47NPP1-F1
#
_cell.length_a   1.000
_cell.length_b   1.000
_cell.length_c   1.000
_cell.angle_alpha   90.00
_cell.angle_beta   90.00
_cell.angle_gamma   90.00
#
_symmetry.space_group_name_H-M   'P 1'
#
loop_
_entity.id
_entity.type
_entity.pdbx_description
1 polymer ?
#
loop_
_entity_poly.entity_id
_entity_poly.type
_entity_poly.pdbx_seq_one_letter_code
_entity_poly.pdbx_strand_id
1 'polypeptide(L)'
;MCCAFSVTKSPLEIKGTMEADHIPPMDSLKRAENEPNFNALQNSNKVLYDMVMSLKTDKDGSNLLVMEVSTPHHRVALSTGSSKESHAARGVVACSIARGEVTVMLKQAMIIAHPYCAQKIRENAGIATETTETQIDETKAFYRTVFLKMINYYCEKGLINEIEKSELEEYVNKDGYLEENSPEYQEILEAVRRSQR
;
A
#
# COMPACT_ATOMS: atom_id res chain seq x y z
N MET A 1 -19.20 -3.51 -9.64
CA MET A 1 -18.86 -2.18 -10.19
C MET A 1 -17.74 -1.69 -9.30
N CYS A 2 -16.48 -1.73 -9.76
CA CYS A 2 -15.38 -1.32 -8.90
C CYS A 2 -15.38 0.19 -8.71
N CYS A 3 -15.13 0.68 -7.49
CA CYS A 3 -14.88 2.10 -7.26
C CYS A 3 -13.47 2.48 -7.77
N ALA A 4 -13.31 2.49 -9.09
CA ALA A 4 -12.10 2.97 -9.74
C ALA A 4 -12.08 4.51 -9.71
N PHE A 5 -11.03 5.10 -9.13
CA PHE A 5 -10.78 6.54 -9.24
C PHE A 5 -10.07 6.82 -10.57
N SER A 6 -10.80 7.33 -11.55
CA SER A 6 -10.22 7.80 -12.81
C SER A 6 -9.74 9.25 -12.69
N VAL A 7 -8.51 9.53 -13.14
CA VAL A 7 -7.94 10.88 -13.19
C VAL A 7 -8.25 11.53 -14.54
N THR A 8 -9.11 12.55 -14.57
CA THR A 8 -9.31 13.46 -15.72
C THR A 8 -9.01 14.90 -15.25
N LYS A 9 -8.18 15.79 -15.82
CA LYS A 9 -7.42 16.01 -17.09
C LYS A 9 -6.14 16.79 -16.69
N SER A 10 -4.94 16.66 -17.28
CA SER A 10 -4.47 17.03 -18.65
C SER A 10 -3.22 16.18 -19.04
N PRO A 11 -2.79 16.13 -20.33
CA PRO A 11 -2.17 14.95 -20.93
C PRO A 11 -0.69 14.84 -20.61
N LEU A 12 -0.36 14.02 -19.62
CA LEU A 12 0.89 13.26 -19.67
C LEU A 12 0.50 11.91 -20.28
N GLU A 13 0.76 11.73 -21.57
CA GLU A 13 0.70 10.42 -22.22
C GLU A 13 1.75 9.51 -21.56
N ILE A 14 1.41 8.89 -20.44
CA ILE A 14 2.10 7.68 -20.00
C ILE A 14 1.66 6.60 -20.99
N LYS A 15 2.39 6.51 -22.10
CA LYS A 15 2.18 5.50 -23.15
C LYS A 15 2.50 4.12 -22.55
N GLY A 16 1.49 3.45 -22.01
CA GLY A 16 1.63 2.13 -21.39
C GLY A 16 0.28 1.56 -20.98
N THR A 17 0.20 0.25 -20.86
CA THR A 17 -0.93 -0.42 -20.21
C THR A 17 -1.03 0.06 -18.75
N MET A 18 -2.26 0.32 -18.30
CA MET A 18 -2.54 0.66 -16.90
C MET A 18 -2.96 -0.60 -16.15
N GLU A 19 -2.53 -0.70 -14.90
CA GLU A 19 -2.90 -1.78 -13.98
C GLU A 19 -3.62 -1.20 -12.76
N ALA A 20 -4.38 -2.06 -12.09
CA ALA A 20 -5.17 -1.74 -10.92
C ALA A 20 -4.49 -2.30 -9.65
N ASP A 21 -4.04 -1.41 -8.76
CA ASP A 21 -3.42 -1.77 -7.49
C ASP A 21 -4.36 -1.48 -6.33
N HIS A 22 -4.77 -2.50 -5.59
CA HIS A 22 -5.49 -2.32 -4.33
C HIS A 22 -4.56 -1.71 -3.26
N ILE A 23 -5.06 -0.70 -2.53
CA ILE A 23 -4.34 -0.12 -1.38
C ILE A 23 -5.28 -0.06 -0.18
N PRO A 24 -5.03 -0.80 0.93
CA PRO A 24 -3.94 -1.76 1.09
C PRO A 24 -4.08 -2.95 0.12
N PRO A 25 -2.99 -3.71 -0.16
CA PRO A 25 -3.06 -4.83 -1.08
C PRO A 25 -4.12 -5.84 -0.68
N MET A 26 -4.89 -6.34 -1.65
CA MET A 26 -5.93 -7.32 -1.40
C MET A 26 -5.38 -8.60 -0.74
N ASP A 27 -4.17 -9.03 -1.10
CA ASP A 27 -3.51 -10.18 -0.46
C ASP A 27 -3.23 -9.92 1.03
N SER A 28 -2.89 -8.69 1.42
CA SER A 28 -2.71 -8.33 2.84
C SER A 28 -4.04 -8.40 3.61
N LEU A 29 -5.14 -7.90 3.03
CA LEU A 29 -6.47 -8.00 3.63
C LEU A 29 -6.91 -9.46 3.80
N LYS A 30 -6.70 -10.31 2.77
CA LYS A 30 -7.02 -11.74 2.84
C LYS A 30 -6.21 -12.48 3.92
N ARG A 31 -4.94 -12.11 4.10
CA ARG A 31 -4.08 -12.71 5.13
C ARG A 31 -4.45 -12.28 6.53
N ALA A 32 -4.83 -11.02 6.71
CA ALA A 32 -5.14 -10.44 8.01
C ALA A 32 -6.20 -11.25 8.78
N GLU A 33 -7.16 -11.87 8.11
CA GLU A 33 -8.16 -12.74 8.75
C GLU A 33 -7.52 -13.88 9.58
N ASN A 34 -6.36 -14.38 9.15
CA ASN A 34 -5.67 -15.50 9.78
C ASN A 34 -4.61 -15.06 10.80
N GLU A 35 -4.38 -13.75 10.96
CA GLU A 35 -3.38 -13.22 11.88
C GLU A 35 -3.90 -13.24 13.33
N PRO A 36 -3.00 -13.38 14.32
CA PRO A 36 -3.36 -13.23 15.71
C PRO A 36 -4.02 -11.86 15.96
N ASN A 37 -5.04 -11.84 16.82
CA ASN A 37 -5.79 -10.65 17.22
C ASN A 37 -6.76 -10.07 16.19
N PHE A 38 -6.87 -10.63 14.97
CA PHE A 38 -7.83 -10.13 13.97
C PHE A 38 -9.26 -9.99 14.51
N ASN A 39 -9.75 -10.96 15.28
CA ASN A 39 -11.10 -10.93 15.85
C ASN A 39 -11.33 -9.75 16.82
N ALA A 40 -10.28 -9.17 17.42
CA ALA A 40 -10.39 -8.00 18.28
C ALA A 40 -10.82 -6.74 17.50
N LEU A 41 -10.52 -6.68 16.19
CA LEU A 41 -10.90 -5.58 15.31
C LEU A 41 -12.40 -5.33 15.27
N GLN A 42 -13.21 -6.39 15.43
CA GLN A 42 -14.66 -6.25 15.42
C GLN A 42 -15.15 -5.19 16.43
N ASN A 43 -14.44 -5.05 17.56
CA ASN A 43 -14.75 -4.08 18.60
C ASN A 43 -13.89 -2.81 18.51
N SER A 44 -12.62 -2.90 18.12
CA SER A 44 -11.70 -1.74 18.11
C SER A 44 -11.77 -0.91 16.84
N ASN A 45 -11.98 -1.52 15.68
CA ASN A 45 -12.15 -0.84 14.40
C ASN A 45 -13.07 -1.65 13.47
N LYS A 46 -14.38 -1.48 13.67
CA LYS A 46 -15.40 -2.22 12.91
C LYS A 46 -15.31 -1.98 11.40
N VAL A 47 -14.92 -0.77 10.97
CA VAL A 47 -14.78 -0.44 9.54
C VAL A 47 -13.69 -1.28 8.89
N LEU A 48 -12.52 -1.40 9.53
CA LEU A 48 -11.44 -2.25 9.05
C LEU A 48 -11.81 -3.74 9.09
N TYR A 49 -12.48 -4.19 10.15
CA TYR A 49 -12.98 -5.56 10.26
C TYR A 49 -13.94 -5.90 9.11
N ASP A 50 -14.95 -5.04 8.89
CA ASP A 50 -15.94 -5.22 7.83
C ASP A 50 -15.27 -5.21 6.44
N MET A 51 -14.25 -4.36 6.23
CA MET A 51 -13.47 -4.33 4.99
C MET A 51 -12.80 -5.68 4.71
N VAL A 52 -12.12 -6.28 5.68
CA VAL A 52 -11.51 -7.61 5.51
C VAL A 52 -12.57 -8.67 5.28
N MET A 53 -13.63 -8.67 6.09
CA MET A 53 -14.69 -9.69 6.01
C MET A 53 -15.52 -9.61 4.72
N SER A 54 -15.60 -8.43 4.10
CA SER A 54 -16.28 -8.24 2.81
C SER A 54 -15.70 -9.11 1.70
N LEU A 55 -14.40 -9.46 1.77
CA LEU A 55 -13.72 -10.28 0.77
C LEU A 55 -14.23 -11.73 0.71
N LYS A 56 -15.02 -12.18 1.70
CA LYS A 56 -15.70 -13.48 1.65
C LYS A 56 -16.76 -13.54 0.56
N THR A 57 -17.44 -12.41 0.31
CA THR A 57 -18.47 -12.26 -0.71
C THR A 57 -17.99 -11.49 -1.94
N ASP A 58 -17.02 -10.59 -1.76
CA ASP A 58 -16.39 -9.76 -2.80
C ASP A 58 -14.97 -10.25 -3.11
N LYS A 59 -14.86 -11.43 -3.74
CA LYS A 59 -13.57 -12.15 -3.84
C LYS A 59 -12.51 -11.44 -4.69
N ASP A 60 -12.94 -10.61 -5.62
CA ASP A 60 -12.11 -9.76 -6.49
C ASP A 60 -11.82 -8.39 -5.85
N GLY A 61 -12.40 -8.10 -4.69
CA GLY A 61 -12.23 -6.83 -4.00
C GLY A 61 -12.77 -5.66 -4.82
N SER A 62 -13.88 -5.86 -5.53
CA SER A 62 -14.47 -4.82 -6.37
C SER A 62 -14.85 -3.58 -5.57
N ASN A 63 -15.22 -3.72 -4.30
CA ASN A 63 -15.58 -2.60 -3.44
C ASN A 63 -14.38 -1.96 -2.72
N LEU A 64 -13.17 -2.51 -2.90
CA LEU A 64 -11.94 -1.94 -2.34
C LEU A 64 -11.43 -0.78 -3.18
N LEU A 65 -10.64 0.09 -2.54
CA LEU A 65 -9.96 1.17 -3.23
C LEU A 65 -8.87 0.62 -4.15
N VAL A 66 -8.85 1.12 -5.39
CA VAL A 66 -7.86 0.79 -6.41
C VAL A 66 -7.19 2.08 -6.90
N MET A 67 -5.88 2.01 -7.07
CA MET A 67 -5.07 3.00 -7.77
C MET A 67 -4.73 2.49 -9.18
N GLU A 68 -4.96 3.33 -10.19
CA GLU A 68 -4.48 3.07 -11.55
C GLU A 68 -3.00 3.45 -11.66
N VAL A 69 -2.13 2.48 -11.95
CA VAL A 69 -0.68 2.69 -12.12
C VAL A 69 -0.21 2.22 -13.49
N SER A 70 0.97 2.67 -13.92
CA SER A 70 1.61 2.12 -15.11
C SER A 70 2.03 0.66 -14.87
N THR A 71 1.94 -0.21 -15.89
CA THR A 71 2.42 -1.60 -15.78
C THR A 71 3.87 -1.71 -15.29
N PRO A 72 4.83 -0.83 -15.67
CA PRO A 72 6.17 -0.85 -15.07
C PRO A 72 6.16 -0.64 -13.56
N HIS A 73 5.38 0.33 -13.06
CA HIS A 73 5.28 0.57 -11.61
C HIS A 73 4.63 -0.63 -10.91
N HIS A 74 3.55 -1.18 -11.48
CA HIS A 74 2.89 -2.38 -10.98
C HIS A 74 3.85 -3.55 -10.84
N ARG A 75 4.74 -3.78 -11.83
CA ARG A 75 5.69 -4.90 -11.80
C ARG A 75 6.78 -4.74 -10.73
N VAL A 76 7.19 -3.49 -10.45
CA VAL A 76 8.26 -3.20 -9.50
C VAL A 76 7.73 -3.10 -8.06
N ALA A 77 6.47 -2.76 -7.84
CA ALA A 77 5.90 -2.63 -6.51
C ALA A 77 6.00 -3.94 -5.68
N LEU A 78 6.06 -3.79 -4.36
CA LEU A 78 5.98 -4.91 -3.40
C LEU A 78 4.52 -5.20 -3.00
N SER A 79 3.59 -4.28 -3.28
CA SER A 79 2.14 -4.46 -3.15
C SER A 79 1.56 -5.52 -4.08
N THR A 80 2.31 -5.96 -5.08
CA THR A 80 1.87 -6.88 -6.14
C THR A 80 2.93 -7.96 -6.40
N GLY A 81 2.68 -8.85 -7.37
CA GLY A 81 3.61 -9.92 -7.73
C GLY A 81 3.70 -11.09 -6.73
N SER A 82 4.38 -12.17 -7.12
CA SER A 82 4.44 -13.43 -6.39
C SER A 82 5.82 -13.77 -5.82
N SER A 83 6.74 -12.81 -5.77
CA SER A 83 8.08 -13.04 -5.22
C SER A 83 8.03 -13.17 -3.69
N LYS A 84 9.07 -13.78 -3.11
CA LYS A 84 9.16 -14.00 -1.66
C LYS A 84 9.15 -12.68 -0.89
N GLU A 85 9.87 -11.68 -1.40
CA GLU A 85 9.94 -10.35 -0.81
C GLU A 85 8.61 -9.59 -0.89
N SER A 86 7.89 -9.69 -2.02
CA SER A 86 6.55 -9.10 -2.14
C SER A 86 5.57 -9.76 -1.16
N HIS A 87 5.62 -11.09 -1.02
CA HIS A 87 4.81 -11.80 -0.03
C HIS A 87 5.17 -11.43 1.41
N ALA A 88 6.45 -11.23 1.72
CA ALA A 88 6.90 -10.83 3.05
C ALA A 88 6.44 -9.41 3.39
N ALA A 89 6.60 -8.47 2.46
CA ALA A 89 6.17 -7.09 2.62
C ALA A 89 4.66 -6.99 2.84
N ARG A 90 3.85 -7.73 2.07
CA ARG A 90 2.40 -7.80 2.27
C ARG A 90 1.98 -8.48 3.57
N GLY A 91 2.81 -9.39 4.09
CA GLY A 91 2.62 -9.98 5.41
C GLY A 91 2.75 -8.95 6.53
N VAL A 92 3.70 -8.02 6.43
CA VAL A 92 3.83 -6.91 7.40
C VAL A 92 2.56 -6.06 7.43
N VAL A 93 2.03 -5.68 6.26
CA VAL A 93 0.76 -4.93 6.19
C VAL A 93 -0.41 -5.74 6.78
N ALA A 94 -0.44 -7.05 6.55
CA ALA A 94 -1.47 -7.93 7.13
C ALA A 94 -1.44 -7.95 8.66
N CYS A 95 -0.23 -7.98 9.25
CA CYS A 95 -0.06 -7.88 10.70
C CYS A 95 -0.60 -6.55 11.26
N SER A 96 -0.28 -5.42 10.63
CA SER A 96 -0.79 -4.11 11.06
C SER A 96 -2.30 -3.97 10.87
N ILE A 97 -2.88 -4.56 9.81
CA ILE A 97 -4.34 -4.70 9.66
C ILE A 97 -4.91 -5.42 10.88
N ALA A 98 -4.40 -6.62 11.19
CA ALA A 98 -4.93 -7.48 12.25
C ALA A 98 -4.84 -6.87 13.65
N ARG A 99 -3.83 -6.02 13.90
CA ARG A 99 -3.66 -5.25 15.15
C ARG A 99 -4.51 -3.99 15.21
N GLY A 100 -5.08 -3.54 14.10
CA GLY A 100 -5.90 -2.33 14.02
C GLY A 100 -5.08 -1.05 13.97
N GLU A 101 -3.81 -1.15 13.60
CA GLU A 101 -2.86 -0.02 13.53
C GLU A 101 -3.04 0.69 12.17
N VAL A 102 -4.18 1.36 11.97
CA VAL A 102 -4.58 1.89 10.65
C VAL A 102 -3.56 2.87 10.06
N THR A 103 -3.05 3.82 10.85
CA THR A 103 -2.03 4.78 10.37
C THR A 103 -0.75 4.07 9.93
N VAL A 104 -0.30 3.07 10.70
CA VAL A 104 0.89 2.26 10.37
C VAL A 104 0.64 1.46 9.09
N MET A 105 -0.51 0.78 9.00
CA MET A 105 -0.94 0.03 7.82
C MET A 105 -0.94 0.91 6.56
N LEU A 106 -1.50 2.12 6.62
CA LEU A 106 -1.56 3.01 5.46
C LEU A 106 -0.18 3.47 5.03
N LYS A 107 0.70 3.82 5.96
CA LYS A 107 2.10 4.17 5.65
C LYS A 107 2.86 3.00 5.02
N GLN A 108 2.76 1.81 5.60
CA GLN A 108 3.37 0.61 5.03
C GLN A 108 2.82 0.32 3.63
N ALA A 109 1.50 0.45 3.42
CA ALA A 109 0.87 0.27 2.12
C ALA A 109 1.38 1.28 1.07
N MET A 110 1.57 2.54 1.45
CA MET A 110 2.19 3.57 0.60
C MET A 110 3.63 3.18 0.22
N ILE A 111 4.43 2.77 1.21
CA ILE A 111 5.83 2.36 1.01
C ILE A 111 5.93 1.19 0.01
N ILE A 112 5.13 0.14 0.17
CA ILE A 112 5.23 -1.05 -0.69
C ILE A 112 4.60 -0.85 -2.08
N ALA A 113 3.70 0.12 -2.24
CA ALA A 113 3.08 0.46 -3.52
C ALA A 113 3.95 1.41 -4.37
N HIS A 114 4.86 2.17 -3.74
CA HIS A 114 5.73 3.11 -4.44
C HIS A 114 6.92 2.37 -5.09
N PRO A 115 7.15 2.48 -6.42
CA PRO A 115 8.14 1.67 -7.13
C PRO A 115 9.58 1.96 -6.68
N TYR A 116 9.91 3.24 -6.43
CA TYR A 116 11.22 3.61 -5.89
C TYR A 116 11.47 3.00 -4.50
N CYS A 117 10.52 3.08 -3.56
CA CYS A 117 10.65 2.48 -2.24
C CYS A 117 10.79 0.95 -2.34
N ALA A 118 9.98 0.32 -3.19
CA ALA A 118 10.04 -1.10 -3.46
C ALA A 118 11.41 -1.54 -4.01
N GLN A 119 12.01 -0.73 -4.90
CA GLN A 119 13.37 -0.96 -5.38
C GLN A 119 14.40 -0.79 -4.26
N LYS A 120 14.31 0.29 -3.47
CA LYS A 120 15.22 0.55 -2.34
C LYS A 120 15.18 -0.53 -1.27
N ILE A 121 14.00 -1.06 -0.97
CA ILE A 121 13.85 -2.19 -0.04
C ILE A 121 14.58 -3.43 -0.57
N ARG A 122 14.45 -3.74 -1.86
CA ARG A 122 15.17 -4.86 -2.49
C ARG A 122 16.69 -4.66 -2.45
N GLU A 123 17.16 -3.48 -2.83
CA GLU A 123 18.58 -3.10 -2.77
C GLU A 123 19.13 -3.24 -1.35
N ASN A 124 18.44 -2.66 -0.36
CA ASN A 124 18.85 -2.71 1.05
C ASN A 124 18.75 -4.12 1.66
N ALA A 125 17.95 -5.00 1.06
CA ALA A 125 17.88 -6.42 1.41
C ALA A 125 18.94 -7.27 0.71
N GLY A 126 19.74 -6.70 -0.19
CA GLY A 126 20.75 -7.43 -0.97
C GLY A 126 20.16 -8.27 -2.11
N ILE A 127 18.94 -7.95 -2.56
CA ILE A 127 18.27 -8.64 -3.66
C ILE A 127 18.68 -7.95 -4.97
N ALA A 128 19.21 -8.73 -5.92
CA ALA A 128 19.57 -8.21 -7.23
C ALA A 128 18.33 -7.70 -7.97
N THR A 129 18.37 -6.45 -8.41
CA THR A 129 17.32 -5.82 -9.21
C THR A 129 17.88 -5.44 -10.58
N GLU A 130 17.12 -5.70 -11.64
CA GLU A 130 17.40 -5.06 -12.93
C GLU A 130 17.15 -3.57 -12.77
N THR A 131 18.15 -2.75 -13.07
CA THR A 131 18.08 -1.30 -12.85
C THR A 131 17.12 -0.70 -13.88
N THR A 132 15.86 -0.52 -13.50
CA THR A 132 14.96 0.37 -14.22
C THR A 132 15.20 1.78 -13.73
N GLU A 133 15.74 2.66 -14.60
CA GLU A 133 15.77 4.10 -14.35
C GLU A 133 14.32 4.58 -14.18
N THR A 134 13.87 4.63 -12.93
CA THR A 134 12.59 5.22 -12.59
C THR A 134 12.82 6.72 -12.57
N GLN A 135 12.09 7.49 -13.39
CA GLN A 135 12.14 8.95 -13.29
C GLN A 135 11.55 9.37 -11.93
N ILE A 136 12.43 9.60 -10.96
CA ILE A 136 12.10 9.72 -9.54
C ILE A 136 11.11 10.86 -9.30
N ASP A 137 11.32 12.01 -9.93
CA ASP A 137 10.53 13.22 -9.66
C ASP A 137 9.08 13.14 -10.16
N GLU A 138 8.86 12.66 -11.39
CA GLU A 138 7.51 12.48 -11.95
C GLU A 138 6.73 11.41 -11.19
N THR A 139 7.41 10.30 -10.86
CA THR A 139 6.85 9.22 -10.05
C THR A 139 6.40 9.75 -8.69
N LYS A 140 7.24 10.54 -8.03
CA LYS A 140 6.96 11.12 -6.71
C LYS A 140 5.72 12.03 -6.72
N ALA A 141 5.61 12.92 -7.69
CA ALA A 141 4.45 13.83 -7.81
C ALA A 141 3.13 13.06 -8.04
N PHE A 142 3.18 12.01 -8.87
CA PHE A 142 2.05 11.13 -9.13
C PHE A 142 1.60 10.41 -7.85
N TYR A 143 2.52 9.70 -7.17
CA TYR A 143 2.19 8.92 -5.96
C TYR A 143 1.74 9.81 -4.80
N ARG A 144 2.35 10.99 -4.61
CA ARG A 144 1.87 11.97 -3.62
C ARG A 144 0.39 12.32 -3.85
N THR A 145 0.02 12.64 -5.09
CA THR A 145 -1.36 12.97 -5.45
C THR A 145 -2.31 11.81 -5.14
N VAL A 146 -1.93 10.58 -5.49
CA VAL A 146 -2.77 9.41 -5.23
C VAL A 146 -2.91 9.13 -3.73
N PHE A 147 -1.82 9.21 -2.96
CA PHE A 147 -1.86 8.96 -1.52
C PHE A 147 -2.74 9.97 -0.78
N LEU A 148 -2.68 11.27 -1.14
CA LEU A 148 -3.59 12.27 -0.57
C LEU A 148 -5.07 11.98 -0.87
N LYS A 149 -5.38 11.52 -2.09
CA LYS A 149 -6.75 11.10 -2.44
C LYS A 149 -7.19 9.86 -1.66
N MET A 150 -6.30 8.88 -1.50
CA MET A 150 -6.56 7.70 -0.70
C MET A 150 -6.86 8.04 0.76
N ILE A 151 -6.07 8.94 1.36
CA ILE A 151 -6.29 9.40 2.73
C ILE A 151 -7.69 10.02 2.88
N ASN A 152 -8.07 10.91 1.95
CA ASN A 152 -9.41 11.51 1.95
C ASN A 152 -10.52 10.45 1.83
N TYR A 153 -10.37 9.50 0.91
CA TYR A 153 -11.31 8.38 0.76
C TYR A 153 -11.47 7.60 2.08
N TYR A 154 -10.38 7.26 2.76
CA TYR A 154 -10.45 6.48 4.00
C TYR A 154 -11.01 7.26 5.18
N CYS A 155 -10.80 8.57 5.22
CA CYS A 155 -11.46 9.44 6.20
C CYS A 155 -12.98 9.49 5.94
N GLU A 156 -13.41 9.66 4.69
CA GLU A 156 -14.83 9.67 4.31
C GLU A 156 -15.53 8.34 4.61
N LYS A 157 -14.80 7.22 4.54
CA LYS A 157 -15.31 5.88 4.93
C LYS A 157 -15.32 5.64 6.43
N GLY A 158 -14.81 6.58 7.24
CA GLY A 158 -14.69 6.44 8.69
C GLY A 158 -13.65 5.40 9.13
N LEU A 159 -12.72 5.03 8.24
CA LEU A 159 -11.62 4.12 8.59
C LEU A 159 -10.58 4.84 9.46
N ILE A 160 -10.33 6.12 9.15
CA ILE A 160 -9.50 7.05 9.92
C ILE A 160 -10.33 8.27 10.30
N ASN A 161 -9.94 8.96 11.37
CA ASN A 161 -10.53 10.23 11.79
C ASN A 161 -9.75 11.45 11.23
N GLU A 162 -10.26 12.67 11.46
CA GLU A 162 -9.66 13.91 10.94
C GLU A 162 -8.25 14.20 11.49
N ILE A 163 -7.93 13.74 12.70
CA ILE A 163 -6.59 13.90 13.29
C ILE A 163 -5.61 12.97 12.54
N GLU A 164 -5.95 11.69 12.43
CA GLU A 164 -5.15 10.69 11.68
C GLU A 164 -4.99 11.10 10.21
N LYS A 165 -6.05 11.64 9.59
CA LYS A 165 -6.01 12.22 8.26
C LYS A 165 -4.97 13.33 8.17
N SER A 166 -5.01 14.31 9.07
CA SER A 166 -4.10 15.46 9.07
C SER A 166 -2.64 15.00 9.23
N GLU A 167 -2.38 14.05 10.12
CA GLU A 167 -1.05 13.46 10.34
C GLU A 167 -0.55 12.70 9.09
N LEU A 168 -1.42 11.94 8.43
CA LEU A 168 -1.09 11.22 7.19
C LEU A 168 -0.87 12.17 6.01
N GLU A 169 -1.64 13.25 5.90
CA GLU A 169 -1.43 14.28 4.89
C GLU A 169 -0.09 14.99 5.10
N GLU A 170 0.26 15.33 6.34
CA GLU A 170 1.58 15.89 6.67
C GLU A 170 2.71 14.91 6.31
N TYR A 171 2.54 13.64 6.67
CA TYR A 171 3.48 12.57 6.32
C TYR A 171 3.69 12.48 4.79
N VAL A 172 2.61 12.49 3.99
CA VAL A 172 2.70 12.43 2.52
C VAL A 172 3.31 13.70 1.92
N ASN A 173 2.96 14.88 2.45
CA ASN A 173 3.48 16.17 1.98
C ASN A 173 4.98 16.34 2.27
N LYS A 174 5.48 15.72 3.35
CA LYS A 174 6.90 15.65 3.69
C LYS A 174 7.63 14.47 3.05
N ASP A 175 6.96 13.72 2.18
CA ASP A 175 7.49 12.52 1.53
C ASP A 175 7.97 11.44 2.50
N GLY A 176 7.32 11.30 3.65
CA GLY A 176 7.70 10.37 4.70
C GLY A 176 7.74 8.90 4.27
N TYR A 177 7.07 8.52 3.18
CA TYR A 177 7.13 7.18 2.59
C TYR A 177 8.45 6.90 1.87
N LEU A 178 9.29 7.91 1.63
CA LEU A 178 10.66 7.77 1.11
C LEU A 178 11.72 7.70 2.24
N GLU A 179 11.33 7.91 3.50
CA GLU A 179 12.25 7.93 4.63
C GLU A 179 12.66 6.50 5.04
N GLU A 180 13.85 6.09 4.61
CA GLU A 180 14.38 4.74 4.86
C GLU A 180 14.61 4.46 6.35
N ASN A 181 14.77 5.48 7.19
CA ASN A 181 14.95 5.32 8.64
C ASN A 181 13.63 5.26 9.42
N SER A 182 12.48 5.32 8.75
CA SER A 182 11.18 5.21 9.42
C SER A 182 10.96 3.82 10.01
N PRO A 183 10.25 3.69 11.15
CA PRO A 183 9.90 2.39 11.72
C PRO A 183 9.18 1.48 10.73
N GLU A 184 8.25 2.04 9.95
CA GLU A 184 7.45 1.32 8.96
C GLU A 184 8.33 0.76 7.84
N TYR A 185 9.31 1.54 7.33
CA TYR A 185 10.25 1.05 6.33
C TYR A 185 11.16 -0.05 6.89
N GLN A 186 11.68 0.13 8.10
CA GLN A 186 12.58 -0.84 8.73
C GLN A 186 11.87 -2.18 9.01
N GLU A 187 10.60 -2.15 9.44
CA GLU A 187 9.82 -3.38 9.65
C GLU A 187 9.63 -4.16 8.34
N ILE A 188 9.31 -3.46 7.24
CA ILE A 188 9.19 -4.08 5.91
C ILE A 188 10.54 -4.65 5.46
N LEU A 189 11.63 -3.88 5.59
CA LEU A 189 12.96 -4.30 5.19
C LEU A 189 13.42 -5.54 5.97
N GLU A 190 13.18 -5.59 7.28
CA GLU A 190 13.50 -6.75 8.10
C GLU A 190 12.73 -7.99 7.65
N ALA A 191 11.42 -7.87 7.42
CA ALA A 191 10.61 -8.99 6.93
C ALA A 191 11.11 -9.50 5.58
N VAL A 192 11.43 -8.58 4.66
CA VAL A 192 12.02 -8.92 3.35
C VAL A 192 13.35 -9.64 3.52
N ARG A 193 14.28 -9.15 4.35
CA ARG A 193 15.57 -9.81 4.62
C ARG A 193 15.40 -11.22 5.20
N ARG A 194 14.43 -11.42 6.10
CA ARG A 194 14.14 -12.74 6.68
C ARG A 194 13.59 -13.72 5.64
N SER A 195 12.83 -13.26 4.66
CA SER A 195 12.28 -14.10 3.59
C SER A 195 13.31 -14.69 2.63
N GLN A 196 14.54 -14.17 2.66
CA GLN A 196 15.66 -14.63 1.82
C GLN A 196 16.48 -15.76 2.48
N ARG A 197 16.20 -16.07 3.76
CA ARG A 197 16.85 -17.17 4.49
C ARG A 197 16.14 -18.49 4.22
#